data_AF-A0A4V1G475-F1
#
_entry.id   AF-A0A4V1G475-F1
#
_cell.length_a   1.000
_cell.length_b   1.000
_cell.length_c   1.000
_cell.angle_alpha   90.00
_cell.angle_beta   90.00
_cell.angle_gamma   90.00
#
_symmetry.space_group_name_H-M   'P 1'
#
loop_
_entity.id
_entity.type
_entity.pdbx_description
1 polymer ?
#
loop_
_entity_poly.entity_id
_entity_poly.type
_entity_poly.pdbx_seq_one_letter_code
_entity_poly.pdbx_strand_id
1 'polypeptide(L)'
;MMKKSLHYAAGSLLLILLLGGCQDMERPASAPQSGNEMSAEEISSETRQQAESSAIRYLKDQYNLDVEITDAKLMPSTVADKVNLEGHVTGKPEQSFKISVNYNTQETSNFVLSPELKKAVEGK
;
A
#
# COMPACT_ATOMS: atom_id res chain seq x y z
N MET A 1 -50.56 -8.14 -28.67
CA MET A 1 -49.42 -8.00 -27.74
C MET A 1 -49.30 -6.53 -27.34
N MET A 2 -49.21 -6.29 -26.04
CA MET A 2 -49.59 -5.05 -25.36
C MET A 2 -48.48 -3.99 -25.35
N LYS A 3 -48.86 -2.75 -25.65
CA LYS A 3 -48.14 -1.55 -25.22
C LYS A 3 -48.41 -1.35 -23.73
N LYS A 4 -47.38 -1.18 -22.90
CA LYS A 4 -47.54 -0.70 -21.53
C LYS A 4 -46.63 0.50 -21.30
N SER A 5 -47.31 1.64 -21.18
CA SER A 5 -46.85 2.90 -20.61
C SER A 5 -46.49 2.67 -19.13
N LEU A 6 -45.47 3.37 -18.63
CA LEU A 6 -45.25 3.52 -17.19
C LEU A 6 -44.82 4.96 -16.90
N HIS A 7 -45.74 5.72 -16.31
CA HIS A 7 -45.51 7.04 -15.76
C HIS A 7 -45.18 6.93 -14.26
N TYR A 8 -44.11 7.63 -13.87
CA TYR A 8 -43.87 8.43 -12.66
C TYR A 8 -44.38 7.98 -11.28
N ALA A 9 -43.49 7.94 -10.27
CA ALA A 9 -43.34 9.00 -9.25
C ALA A 9 -42.67 8.50 -7.94
N ALA A 10 -42.14 9.48 -7.21
CA ALA A 10 -41.87 9.50 -5.76
C ALA A 10 -40.45 9.15 -5.29
N GLY A 11 -39.70 10.22 -4.98
CA GLY A 11 -39.09 10.34 -3.66
C GLY A 11 -37.63 9.95 -3.56
N SER A 12 -36.74 10.94 -3.68
CA SER A 12 -35.80 11.15 -2.57
C SER A 12 -35.29 12.60 -2.61
N LEU A 13 -35.82 13.36 -1.68
CA LEU A 13 -35.33 14.64 -1.23
C LEU A 13 -34.04 14.38 -0.43
N LEU A 14 -32.89 14.91 -0.86
CA LEU A 14 -31.77 15.10 0.06
C LEU A 14 -31.14 16.48 -0.14
N LEU A 15 -31.73 17.41 0.63
CA LEU A 15 -31.11 18.56 1.29
C LEU A 15 -29.75 18.12 1.88
N ILE A 16 -28.62 18.79 1.71
CA ILE A 16 -28.22 20.02 2.41
C ILE A 16 -26.91 20.53 1.78
N LEU A 17 -26.90 21.76 1.26
CA LEU A 17 -25.69 22.58 1.15
C LEU A 17 -25.98 23.91 1.84
N LEU A 18 -25.81 23.93 3.16
CA LEU A 18 -25.68 25.15 3.96
C LEU A 18 -24.24 25.14 4.47
N LEU A 19 -23.35 25.85 3.79
CA LEU A 19 -22.89 27.17 4.24
C LEU A 19 -22.32 27.13 5.65
N GLY A 20 -20.99 27.07 5.69
CA GLY A 20 -20.21 28.15 6.29
C GLY A 20 -20.10 28.18 7.81
N GLY A 21 -18.85 28.14 8.26
CA GLY A 21 -18.42 28.94 9.40
C GLY A 21 -17.96 28.15 10.62
N CYS A 22 -16.68 27.78 10.63
CA CYS A 22 -15.87 28.13 11.80
C CYS A 22 -14.87 29.18 11.32
N GLN A 23 -15.14 30.42 11.71
CA GLN A 23 -14.25 31.55 11.50
C GLN A 23 -13.09 31.47 12.48
N ASP A 24 -11.91 31.73 11.91
CA ASP A 24 -10.69 32.37 12.41
C ASP A 24 -10.53 32.70 13.90
N MET A 25 -9.32 32.47 14.42
CA MET A 25 -8.29 33.48 14.82
C MET A 25 -7.27 32.76 15.75
N GLU A 26 -5.93 32.87 15.70
CA GLU A 26 -5.05 33.97 15.30
C GLU A 26 -3.66 33.47 14.78
N ARG A 27 -3.07 34.34 13.94
CA ARG A 27 -1.70 34.52 13.37
C ARG A 27 -0.45 34.10 14.19
N PRO A 28 0.81 34.08 13.62
CA PRO A 28 1.27 34.85 12.44
C PRO A 28 2.20 34.17 11.39
N ALA A 29 2.08 34.71 10.19
CA ALA A 29 3.12 35.06 9.20
C ALA A 29 4.36 34.15 9.01
N SER A 30 4.36 33.41 7.90
CA SER A 30 5.36 33.58 6.84
C SER A 30 4.92 32.85 5.55
N ALA A 31 4.98 33.54 4.42
CA ALA A 31 5.01 32.97 3.07
C ALA A 31 6.33 33.48 2.43
N PRO A 32 7.02 32.77 1.50
CA PRO A 32 6.39 32.17 0.32
C PRO A 32 6.96 30.81 -0.21
N GLN A 33 6.07 30.12 -0.94
CA GLN A 33 6.23 29.39 -2.22
C GLN A 33 7.36 28.36 -2.46
N SER A 34 6.91 27.24 -3.04
CA SER A 34 7.46 26.59 -4.25
C SER A 34 8.15 25.24 -4.02
N GLY A 35 7.45 24.20 -4.48
CA GLY A 35 7.91 22.82 -4.58
C GLY A 35 6.70 21.91 -4.40
N ASN A 36 6.48 20.96 -5.30
CA ASN A 36 5.58 19.84 -5.03
C ASN A 36 6.19 19.04 -3.86
N GLU A 37 5.98 19.47 -2.63
CA GLU A 37 6.32 18.69 -1.44
C GLU A 37 5.15 17.74 -1.17
N MET A 38 5.28 16.53 -1.69
CA MET A 38 4.46 15.41 -1.26
C MET A 38 4.79 15.14 0.22
N SER A 39 3.77 15.09 1.07
CA SER A 39 3.94 14.87 2.51
C SER A 39 4.79 13.62 2.75
N ALA A 40 5.73 13.69 3.70
CA ALA A 40 6.58 12.55 4.09
C ALA A 40 5.75 11.31 4.51
N GLU A 41 4.52 11.52 4.96
CA GLU A 41 3.58 10.45 5.33
C GLU A 41 2.91 9.82 4.10
N GLU A 42 2.65 10.60 3.05
CA GLU A 42 2.11 10.09 1.79
C GLU A 42 3.18 9.34 0.98
N ILE A 43 4.42 9.86 0.94
CA ILE A 43 5.57 9.17 0.33
C ILE A 43 5.77 7.79 0.96
N SER A 44 5.60 7.67 2.29
CA SER A 44 5.70 6.39 2.99
C SER A 44 4.65 5.38 2.51
N SER A 45 3.41 5.82 2.28
CA SER A 45 2.30 4.93 1.91
C SER A 45 2.40 4.39 0.48
N GLU A 46 2.78 5.22 -0.50
CA GLU A 46 2.93 4.79 -1.89
C GLU A 46 4.18 3.91 -2.03
N THR A 47 5.30 4.35 -1.45
CA THR A 47 6.55 3.59 -1.39
C THR A 47 6.32 2.19 -0.81
N ARG A 48 5.58 2.10 0.30
CA ARG A 48 5.23 0.82 0.91
C ARG A 48 4.44 -0.07 -0.03
N GLN A 49 3.38 0.46 -0.68
CA GLN A 49 2.54 -0.32 -1.59
C GLN A 49 3.31 -0.83 -2.83
N GLN A 50 4.20 0.00 -3.38
CA GLN A 50 5.06 -0.39 -4.50
C GLN A 50 6.06 -1.47 -4.08
N ALA A 51 6.65 -1.35 -2.89
CA ALA A 51 7.54 -2.36 -2.33
C ALA A 51 6.83 -3.69 -2.09
N GLU A 52 5.64 -3.67 -1.48
CA GLU A 52 4.81 -4.85 -1.25
C GLU A 52 4.47 -5.55 -2.57
N SER A 53 4.01 -4.79 -3.57
CA SER A 53 3.70 -5.32 -4.90
C SER A 53 4.92 -5.96 -5.58
N SER A 54 6.09 -5.34 -5.46
CA SER A 54 7.34 -5.86 -6.02
C SER A 54 7.77 -7.15 -5.36
N ALA A 55 7.65 -7.26 -4.03
CA ALA A 55 7.95 -8.47 -3.29
C ALA A 55 7.00 -9.62 -3.63
N ILE A 56 5.69 -9.35 -3.66
CA ILE A 56 4.66 -10.33 -4.05
C ILE A 56 4.94 -10.86 -5.45
N ARG A 57 5.18 -9.96 -6.42
CA ARG A 57 5.51 -10.35 -7.80
C ARG A 57 6.78 -11.20 -7.84
N TYR A 58 7.85 -10.78 -7.19
CA TYR A 58 9.10 -11.54 -7.17
C TYR A 58 8.90 -12.96 -6.62
N LEU A 59 8.20 -13.11 -5.49
CA LEU A 59 7.95 -14.41 -4.88
C LEU A 59 7.05 -15.30 -5.74
N LYS A 60 6.08 -14.71 -6.44
CA LYS A 60 5.25 -15.42 -7.42
C LYS A 60 6.07 -15.88 -8.62
N ASP A 61 6.84 -14.98 -9.24
CA ASP A 61 7.55 -15.27 -10.48
C ASP A 61 8.72 -16.24 -10.27
N GLN A 62 9.46 -16.10 -9.18
CA GLN A 62 10.66 -16.92 -8.93
C GLN A 62 10.36 -18.26 -8.28
N TYR A 63 9.34 -18.35 -7.43
CA TYR A 63 9.08 -19.55 -6.61
C TYR A 63 7.67 -20.13 -6.78
N ASN A 64 6.81 -19.46 -7.57
CA ASN A 64 5.39 -19.76 -7.69
C ASN A 64 4.69 -19.81 -6.33
N LEU A 65 4.91 -18.78 -5.51
CA LEU A 65 4.32 -18.63 -4.18
C LEU A 65 3.26 -17.53 -4.20
N ASP A 66 2.09 -17.85 -3.62
CA ASP A 66 1.10 -16.85 -3.21
C ASP A 66 1.35 -16.53 -1.73
N VAL A 67 1.44 -15.23 -1.41
CA VAL A 67 1.95 -14.77 -0.11
C VAL A 67 1.11 -13.64 0.47
N GLU A 68 1.18 -13.51 1.79
CA GLU A 68 0.60 -12.43 2.58
C GLU A 68 1.72 -11.63 3.26
N ILE A 69 1.73 -10.31 3.08
CA ILE A 69 2.62 -9.40 3.82
C ILE A 69 1.98 -9.10 5.17
N THR A 70 2.73 -9.30 6.25
CA THR A 70 2.27 -9.09 7.63
C THR A 70 2.93 -7.89 8.31
N ASP A 71 4.12 -7.48 7.85
CA ASP A 71 4.79 -6.28 8.34
C ASP A 71 5.59 -5.59 7.24
N ALA A 72 5.72 -4.28 7.36
CA ALA A 72 6.45 -3.43 6.43
C ALA A 72 7.11 -2.26 7.16
N LYS A 73 8.44 -2.16 7.05
CA LYS A 73 9.24 -1.14 7.73
C LYS A 73 10.13 -0.40 6.74
N LEU A 74 9.84 0.89 6.56
CA LEU A 74 10.73 1.80 5.82
C LEU A 74 12.03 2.01 6.60
N MET A 75 13.17 1.84 5.94
CA MET A 75 14.46 2.15 6.52
C MET A 75 14.72 3.67 6.45
N PRO A 76 15.38 4.26 7.47
CA PRO A 76 15.84 5.63 7.34
C PRO A 76 16.76 5.78 6.12
N SER A 77 16.57 6.82 5.32
CA SER A 77 17.32 7.05 4.08
C SER A 77 18.83 7.20 4.31
N THR A 78 19.27 7.64 5.50
CA THR A 78 20.68 7.65 5.90
C THR A 78 21.31 6.25 6.00
N VAL A 79 20.48 5.20 6.12
CA VAL A 79 20.94 3.81 6.25
C VAL A 79 20.79 3.07 4.92
N ALA A 80 19.59 3.10 4.33
CA ALA A 80 19.32 2.48 3.04
C ALA A 80 17.98 2.95 2.46
N ASP A 81 17.90 3.02 1.14
CA ASP A 81 16.67 3.28 0.40
C ASP A 81 15.80 2.02 0.26
N LYS A 82 15.41 1.43 1.39
CA LYS A 82 14.73 0.12 1.41
C LYS A 82 13.49 0.09 2.29
N VAL A 83 12.52 -0.71 1.87
CA VAL A 83 11.44 -1.22 2.73
C VAL A 83 11.76 -2.67 3.08
N ASN A 84 11.82 -2.98 4.37
CA ASN A 84 11.89 -4.36 4.85
C ASN A 84 10.48 -4.89 5.02
N LEU A 85 10.20 -6.04 4.42
CA LEU A 85 8.91 -6.70 4.43
C LEU A 85 9.04 -8.06 5.11
N GLU A 86 8.04 -8.41 5.89
CA GLU A 86 7.87 -9.73 6.48
C GLU A 86 6.51 -10.30 6.07
N GLY A 87 6.44 -11.61 5.92
CA GLY A 87 5.22 -12.28 5.52
C GLY A 87 5.33 -13.79 5.55
N HIS A 88 4.31 -14.45 5.01
CA HIS A 88 4.28 -15.90 4.86
C HIS A 88 3.50 -16.32 3.61
N VAL A 89 3.65 -17.59 3.24
CA VAL A 89 2.81 -18.19 2.19
C VAL A 89 1.34 -18.20 2.64
N THR A 90 0.42 -17.88 1.75
CA THR A 90 -1.03 -17.85 2.03
C THR A 90 -1.48 -19.18 2.63
N GLY A 91 -2.15 -19.11 3.78
CA GLY A 91 -2.64 -20.29 4.51
C GLY A 91 -1.55 -21.15 5.18
N LYS A 92 -0.28 -20.72 5.17
CA LYS A 92 0.87 -21.44 5.75
C LYS A 92 1.79 -20.52 6.56
N PRO A 93 1.38 -20.06 7.76
CA PRO A 93 2.16 -19.12 8.56
C PRO A 93 3.57 -19.60 8.94
N GLU A 94 3.80 -20.92 8.98
CA GLU A 94 5.10 -21.53 9.24
C GLU A 94 6.09 -21.35 8.08
N GLN A 95 5.59 -21.07 6.87
CA GLN A 95 6.39 -20.81 5.68
C GLN A 95 6.60 -19.31 5.52
N SER A 96 7.36 -18.72 6.46
CA SER A 96 7.60 -17.28 6.53
C SER A 96 8.83 -16.82 5.75
N PHE A 97 8.86 -15.53 5.43
CA PHE A 97 9.99 -14.88 4.77
C PHE A 97 10.22 -13.46 5.28
N LYS A 98 11.44 -12.98 5.07
CA LYS A 98 11.81 -11.57 5.08
C LYS A 98 12.49 -11.21 3.76
N ILE A 99 12.17 -10.02 3.25
CA ILE A 99 12.69 -9.50 1.99
C ILE A 99 12.82 -7.99 2.09
N SER A 100 13.90 -7.44 1.57
CA SER A 100 14.06 -5.99 1.40
C SER A 100 13.80 -5.60 -0.04
N VAL A 101 13.09 -4.50 -0.27
CA VAL A 101 12.88 -3.92 -1.59
C VAL A 101 13.46 -2.51 -1.63
N ASN A 102 14.33 -2.23 -2.59
CA ASN A 102 14.79 -0.86 -2.83
C ASN A 102 13.64 -0.05 -3.45
N TYR A 103 13.21 1.04 -2.83
CA TYR A 103 12.04 1.79 -3.34
C TYR A 103 12.32 2.66 -4.57
N ASN A 104 13.60 2.92 -4.88
CA ASN A 104 14.00 3.64 -6.08
C ASN A 104 14.11 2.71 -7.30
N THR A 105 14.62 1.48 -7.12
CA THR A 105 14.88 0.54 -8.23
C THR A 105 13.93 -0.65 -8.29
N GLN A 106 13.12 -0.86 -7.24
CA GLN A 106 12.27 -2.03 -7.04
C GLN A 106 13.04 -3.37 -6.93
N GLU A 107 14.37 -3.31 -6.81
CA GLU A 107 15.20 -4.50 -6.67
C GLU A 107 15.04 -5.14 -5.29
N THR A 108 14.89 -6.46 -5.30
CA THR A 108 14.70 -7.28 -4.11
C THR A 108 16.05 -7.82 -3.60
N SER A 109 16.21 -7.89 -2.28
CA SER A 109 17.45 -8.35 -1.63
C SER A 109 17.20 -8.83 -0.20
N ASN A 110 18.26 -9.29 0.48
CA ASN A 110 18.24 -9.69 1.90
C ASN A 110 17.17 -10.74 2.23
N PHE A 111 17.09 -11.78 1.40
CA PHE A 111 16.15 -12.87 1.56
C PHE A 111 16.49 -13.72 2.79
N VAL A 112 15.51 -13.87 3.67
CA VAL A 112 15.55 -14.85 4.75
C VAL A 112 14.29 -15.68 4.64
N LEU A 113 14.43 -16.99 4.45
CA LEU A 113 13.31 -17.93 4.38
C LEU A 113 13.30 -18.76 5.65
N SER A 114 12.10 -19.10 6.16
CA SER A 114 11.98 -20.11 7.20
C SER A 114 12.52 -21.45 6.70
N PRO A 115 13.01 -22.34 7.59
CA PRO A 115 13.42 -23.68 7.20
C PRO A 115 12.33 -24.45 6.44
N GLU A 116 11.07 -24.26 6.80
CA GLU A 116 9.89 -24.87 6.20
C GLU A 116 9.70 -24.37 4.76
N LEU A 117 9.78 -23.05 4.56
CA LEU A 117 9.66 -22.47 3.22
C LEU A 117 10.86 -22.85 2.34
N LYS A 118 12.08 -22.83 2.89
CA LYS A 118 13.30 -23.23 2.18
C LYS A 118 13.17 -24.65 1.63
N LYS A 119 12.73 -25.60 2.46
CA LYS A 119 12.47 -26.99 2.02
C LYS A 119 11.41 -27.07 0.93
N ALA A 120 10.36 -26.24 1.01
CA ALA A 120 9.26 -26.24 0.05
C ALA A 120 9.65 -25.69 -1.33
N VAL A 121 10.64 -24.79 -1.40
CA VAL A 121 11.12 -24.20 -2.66
C VAL A 121 12.34 -24.92 -3.24
N GLU A 122 13.21 -25.51 -2.42
CA GLU A 122 14.37 -26.29 -2.88
C GLU A 122 13.99 -27.70 -3.35
N GLY A 123 12.82 -28.21 -2.95
CA GLY A 123 12.31 -29.51 -3.38
C GLY A 123 11.59 -29.52 -4.74
N LYS A 124 11.63 -28.40 -5.48
CA LYS A 124 11.02 -28.23 -6.81
C LYS A 124 12.10 -28.22 -7.88
#